data_AF-A0A4S5ENZ2-F1
#
_entry.id   AF-A0A4S5ENZ2-F1
#
_cell.length_a   1.000
_cell.length_b   1.000
_cell.length_c   1.000
_cell.angle_alpha   90.00
_cell.angle_beta   90.00
_cell.angle_gamma   90.00
#
_symmetry.space_group_name_H-M   'P 1'
#
loop_
_entity.id
_entity.type
_entity.pdbx_description
1 polymer ?
#
loop_
_entity_poly.entity_id
_entity_poly.type
_entity_poly.pdbx_seq_one_letter_code
_entity_poly.pdbx_strand_id
1 'polypeptide(L)' 'MGIVSPGFHGRRRSARPHLPPGQYLEKGFPVLSAGPTPRVTRDQWEFVITNEDGRRYRWSWQEFMALPSETPTVDIH' A
#
# COMPACT_ATOMS: atom_id res chain seq x y z
N MET A 1 14.60 -6.03 22.22
CA MET A 1 14.67 -6.79 20.96
C MET A 1 13.63 -6.19 20.02
N GLY A 2 14.05 -5.45 18.99
CA GLY A 2 13.10 -4.79 18.07
C GLY A 2 12.31 -5.84 17.28
N ILE A 3 10.99 -5.69 17.21
CA ILE A 3 10.12 -6.52 16.37
C ILE A 3 10.54 -6.25 14.91
N VAL A 4 11.22 -7.21 14.29
CA VAL A 4 11.50 -7.17 12.86
C VAL A 4 10.28 -7.74 12.18
N SER A 5 9.52 -6.91 11.47
CA SER A 5 8.42 -7.37 10.62
C SER A 5 8.97 -8.32 9.55
N PRO A 6 8.58 -9.62 9.54
CA PRO A 6 9.03 -10.56 8.53
C PRO A 6 8.75 -10.02 7.12
N GLY A 7 9.68 -10.21 6.18
CA GLY A 7 9.54 -9.75 4.79
C GLY A 7 9.94 -8.30 4.51
N PHE A 8 10.32 -7.51 5.53
CA PHE A 8 10.85 -6.17 5.31
C PHE A 8 12.34 -6.22 4.97
N HIS A 9 12.68 -6.08 3.68
CA HIS A 9 14.05 -5.89 3.24
C HIS A 9 14.29 -4.41 2.99
N GLY A 10 14.99 -3.74 3.92
CA GLY A 10 15.33 -2.32 3.78
C GLY A 10 16.14 -2.05 2.50
N ARG A 11 15.89 -0.90 1.85
CA ARG A 11 16.65 -0.44 0.67
C ARG A 11 18.14 -0.33 1.00
N ARG A 12 19.01 -0.75 0.06
CA ARG A 12 20.47 -0.63 0.19
C ARG A 12 20.85 0.86 0.34
N ARG A 13 21.56 1.22 1.41
CA ARG A 13 21.99 2.60 1.71
C ARG A 13 22.90 3.12 0.59
N SER A 14 22.52 4.21 -0.08
CA SER A 14 23.46 5.00 -0.87
C SER A 14 24.39 5.80 0.05
N ALA A 15 25.63 6.03 -0.37
CA ALA A 15 26.60 6.86 0.36
C ALA A 15 25.97 8.24 0.68
N ARG A 16 26.09 8.64 1.95
CA ARG A 16 25.26 9.63 2.65
C ARG A 16 25.37 11.07 2.09
N PRO A 17 24.24 11.80 1.89
CA PRO A 17 24.13 13.19 2.34
C PRO A 17 23.95 13.23 3.86
N HIS A 18 24.25 14.34 4.51
CA HIS A 18 24.24 14.55 5.96
C HIS A 18 22.85 14.32 6.62
N LEU A 19 22.44 13.06 6.76
CA LEU A 19 21.13 12.66 7.29
C LEU A 19 21.26 12.04 8.70
N PRO A 20 20.31 12.32 9.61
CA PRO A 20 20.22 11.66 10.91
C PRO A 20 20.19 10.12 10.81
N PRO A 21 20.71 9.41 11.82
CA PRO A 21 20.65 7.95 11.86
C PRO A 21 19.23 7.42 11.65
N GLY A 22 19.08 6.44 10.74
CA GLY A 22 17.79 5.82 10.42
C GLY A 22 17.01 6.50 9.28
N GLN A 23 17.43 7.69 8.85
CA GLN A 23 16.81 8.39 7.71
C GLN A 23 17.49 8.03 6.38
N TYR A 24 16.72 8.12 5.30
CA TYR A 24 17.20 8.01 3.92
C TYR A 24 16.52 9.09 3.07
N LEU A 25 17.21 9.53 2.00
CA LEU A 25 16.64 10.47 1.05
C LEU A 25 15.70 9.70 0.10
N GLU A 26 14.39 9.92 0.23
CA GLU A 26 13.41 9.42 -0.74
C GLU A 26 13.29 10.44 -1.89
N LYS A 27 13.39 9.96 -3.13
CA LYS A 27 13.36 10.79 -4.35
C LYS A 27 12.06 10.64 -5.12
N GLY A 28 11.15 9.76 -4.67
CA GLY A 28 9.83 9.54 -5.24
C GLY A 28 8.74 9.58 -4.16
N PHE A 29 7.66 8.83 -4.41
CA PHE A 29 6.57 8.71 -3.46
C PHE A 29 6.98 7.81 -2.28
N PRO A 30 6.91 8.27 -1.02
CA PRO A 30 7.30 7.46 0.13
C PRO A 30 6.39 6.23 0.26
N VAL A 31 6.99 5.05 0.41
CA VAL A 31 6.26 3.79 0.63
C VAL A 31 6.40 3.38 2.08
N LEU A 32 5.27 3.32 2.79
CA LEU A 32 5.16 2.76 4.13
C LEU A 32 4.48 1.39 4.03
N SER A 33 5.04 0.37 4.69
CA SER A 33 4.47 -0.97 4.70
C SER A 33 4.42 -1.50 6.13
N ALA A 34 3.23 -1.90 6.57
CA ALA A 34 3.04 -2.52 7.89
C ALA A 34 3.48 -4.01 7.92
N GLY A 35 3.72 -4.61 6.76
CA GLY A 35 4.13 -6.02 6.63
C GLY A 35 4.48 -6.38 5.18
N PRO A 36 4.63 -7.69 4.88
CA PRO A 36 4.87 -8.17 3.52
C PRO A 36 3.78 -7.71 2.55
N THR A 37 4.18 -7.37 1.33
CA THR A 37 3.23 -7.11 0.24
C THR A 37 2.49 -8.40 -0.13
N PRO A 38 1.14 -8.43 -0.06
CA PRO A 38 0.38 -9.61 -0.43
C PRO A 38 0.48 -9.87 -1.94
N ARG A 39 0.44 -11.15 -2.33
CA ARG A 39 0.38 -11.58 -3.73
C ARG A 39 -1.06 -11.98 -4.05
N VAL A 40 -1.76 -11.14 -4.80
CA VAL A 40 -3.16 -11.37 -5.20
C VAL A 40 -3.24 -11.24 -6.72
N THR A 41 -3.78 -12.25 -7.39
CA THR A 41 -4.01 -12.21 -8.84
C THR A 41 -5.34 -11.52 -9.12
N ARG A 42 -5.48 -10.89 -10.30
CA ARG A 42 -6.68 -10.10 -10.63
C ARG A 42 -7.95 -10.95 -10.77
N ASP A 43 -7.81 -12.23 -11.12
CA ASP A 43 -8.90 -13.20 -11.20
C ASP A 43 -9.43 -13.63 -9.82
N GLN A 44 -8.62 -13.52 -8.77
CA GLN A 44 -9.00 -13.82 -7.39
C GLN A 44 -9.35 -12.56 -6.57
N TRP A 45 -9.08 -11.38 -7.11
CA TRP A 45 -9.28 -10.11 -6.41
C TRP A 45 -10.76 -9.75 -6.32
N GLU A 46 -11.18 -9.25 -5.16
CA GLU A 46 -12.52 -8.71 -4.94
C GLU A 46 -12.51 -7.48 -4.04
N PHE A 47 -13.42 -6.55 -4.33
CA PHE A 47 -13.77 -5.47 -3.42
C PHE A 47 -15.12 -5.76 -2.80
N VAL A 48 -15.20 -5.70 -1.47
CA VAL A 48 -16.42 -6.06 -0.73
C VAL A 48 -16.77 -4.95 0.25
N ILE A 49 -18.01 -4.45 0.16
CA ILE A 49 -18.61 -3.58 1.16
C ILE A 49 -19.68 -4.39 1.90
N THR A 50 -19.62 -4.40 3.23
CA THR A 50 -20.67 -4.97 4.08
C THR A 50 -21.36 -3.83 4.81
N ASN A 51 -22.68 -3.73 4.71
CA ASN A 51 -23.45 -2.72 5.44
C ASN A 51 -23.80 -3.20 6.86
N GLU A 52 -24.45 -2.32 7.61
CA GLU A 52 -24.92 -2.53 8.98
C GLU A 52 -25.85 -3.73 9.16
N ASP A 53 -26.66 -4.06 8.15
CA ASP A 53 -27.54 -5.23 8.16
C ASP A 53 -26.82 -6.53 7.77
N GLY A 54 -25.52 -6.46 7.48
CA GLY A 54 -24.71 -7.59 7.03
C GLY A 54 -24.84 -7.93 5.54
N ARG A 55 -25.58 -7.14 4.77
CA ARG A 55 -25.67 -7.31 3.30
C ARG A 55 -24.33 -6.95 2.66
N ARG A 56 -23.89 -7.80 1.72
CA ARG A 56 -22.61 -7.68 1.03
C ARG A 56 -22.79 -7.25 -0.42
N TYR A 57 -22.04 -6.23 -0.82
CA TYR A 57 -21.84 -5.83 -2.20
C TYR A 57 -20.43 -6.22 -2.62
N ARG A 58 -20.28 -6.79 -3.81
CA ARG A 58 -19.01 -7.34 -4.30
C ARG A 58 -18.76 -6.88 -5.73
N TRP A 59 -17.50 -6.63 -6.05
CA TRP A 59 -17.02 -6.33 -7.39
C TRP A 59 -15.75 -7.14 -7.66
N SER A 60 -15.68 -7.77 -8.83
CA SER A 60 -14.44 -8.26 -9.41
C SER A 60 -13.53 -7.08 -9.79
N TRP A 61 -12.26 -7.37 -10.11
CA TRP A 61 -11.33 -6.34 -10.59
C TRP A 61 -11.88 -5.56 -11.79
N GLN A 62 -12.47 -6.27 -12.77
CA GLN A 62 -13.00 -5.64 -13.97
C GLN A 62 -14.19 -4.73 -13.67
N GLU A 63 -15.11 -5.17 -12.82
CA GLU A 63 -16.30 -4.39 -12.44
C GLU A 63 -15.91 -3.15 -11.63
N PHE A 64 -14.96 -3.28 -10.70
CA PHE A 64 -14.47 -2.15 -9.90
C PHE A 64 -13.80 -1.09 -10.78
N MET A 65 -12.97 -1.50 -11.74
CA MET A 65 -12.29 -0.59 -12.66
C MET A 65 -13.24 0.07 -13.67
N ALA A 66 -14.45 -0.46 -13.86
CA ALA A 66 -15.47 0.15 -14.72
C ALA A 66 -16.29 1.24 -14.01
N LEU A 67 -16.12 1.41 -12.69
CA LEU A 67 -16.80 2.46 -11.94
C LEU A 67 -16.27 3.86 -12.36
N PRO A 68 -17.11 4.91 -12.26
CA PRO A 68 -16.64 6.28 -12.42
C PRO A 68 -15.45 6.58 -11.51
N SER A 69 -14.44 7.28 -12.04
CA SER A 69 -13.24 7.63 -11.29
C SER A 69 -12.89 9.10 -11.46
N GLU A 70 -12.25 9.66 -10.43
CA GLU A 70 -11.76 11.04 -10.38
C GLU A 70 -10.26 11.03 -10.08
N THR A 71 -9.55 12.10 -10.46
CA THR A 71 -8.10 12.26 -10.20
C THR A 71 -7.86 13.46 -9.28
N PRO A 72 -7.99 13.29 -7.95
CA PRO A 72 -7.76 14.38 -7.01
C PRO A 72 -6.25 14.61 -6.79
N THR A 73 -5.87 15.87 -6.56
CA THR A 73 -4.54 16.24 -6.07
C THR A 73 -4.61 16.40 -4.55
N VAL A 74 -4.01 15.48 -3.81
CA VAL A 74 -4.06 15.45 -2.33
C VAL A 74 -2.71 15.06 -1.74
N ASP A 75 -2.48 15.49 -0.50
CA ASP A 75 -1.36 15.03 0.31
C ASP A 75 -1.75 13.76 1.09
N ILE A 76 -0.80 12.84 1.28
CA ILE A 76 -0.95 11.65 2.11
C ILE A 76 -0.02 11.80 3.32
N HIS A 77 -0.60 11.87 4.52
CA HIS A 77 0.09 12.08 5.79
C HIS A 77 0.08 10.83 6.66
#